data_AF-A0A4Q3WDY8-F1
#
_entry.id   AF-A0A4Q3WDY8-F1
#
_cell.length_a   1.000
_cell.length_b   1.000
_cell.length_c   1.000
_cell.angle_alpha   90.00
_cell.angle_beta   90.00
_cell.angle_gamma   90.00
#
_symmetry.space_group_name_H-M   'P 1'
#
loop_
_entity.id
_entity.type
_entity.pdbx_description
1 polymer ?
#
loop_
_entity_poly.entity_id
_entity_poly.type
_entity_poly.pdbx_seq_one_letter_code
_entity_poly.pdbx_strand_id
1 'polypeptide(L)'
;MIAKLIGRQPAAIRDFHGPFITNTLKLRRSYFRDEMLQYYRFLEKEVDVVGSDKREFFKVIRNNDGSVHVTVTKITKEGRLSDELYNRVFLHGSTDEIRLWALAGADSIDITGTPDRSIKIRLIGGAGEDTYFIISYRVLCNCIYRMRVQNI
;
A
#
# COMPACT_ATOMS: atom_id res chain seq x y z
N MET A 1 -25.24 -20.57 -9.20
CA MET A 1 -25.28 -19.15 -9.61
C MET A 1 -25.20 -18.96 -11.13
N ILE A 2 -24.13 -19.41 -11.81
CA ILE A 2 -23.97 -19.26 -13.29
C ILE A 2 -25.14 -19.86 -14.08
N ALA A 3 -25.52 -21.11 -13.80
CA ALA A 3 -26.65 -21.77 -14.49
C ALA A 3 -28.00 -21.06 -14.28
N LYS A 4 -28.20 -20.43 -13.11
CA LYS A 4 -29.42 -19.65 -12.79
C LYS A 4 -29.52 -18.38 -13.63
N LEU A 5 -28.40 -17.75 -13.98
CA LEU A 5 -28.36 -16.55 -14.81
C LEU A 5 -28.56 -16.88 -16.30
N ILE A 6 -27.97 -17.96 -16.79
CA ILE A 6 -28.18 -18.43 -18.17
C ILE A 6 -29.64 -18.87 -18.40
N GLY A 7 -30.30 -19.41 -17.37
CA GLY A 7 -31.73 -19.73 -17.41
C GLY A 7 -32.65 -18.52 -17.67
N ARG A 8 -32.18 -17.28 -17.44
CA ARG A 8 -32.93 -16.04 -17.69
C ARG A 8 -32.80 -15.51 -19.12
N GLN A 9 -31.95 -16.10 -19.97
CA GLN A 9 -31.83 -15.70 -21.37
C GLN A 9 -33.05 -16.14 -22.18
N PRO A 10 -33.40 -15.42 -23.26
CA PRO A 10 -34.44 -15.85 -24.19
C PRO A 10 -34.18 -17.26 -24.73
N ALA A 11 -35.23 -18.09 -24.77
CA ALA A 11 -35.12 -19.50 -25.16
C ALA A 11 -34.48 -19.69 -26.54
N ALA A 12 -34.78 -18.78 -27.48
CA ALA A 12 -34.25 -18.81 -28.85
C ALA A 12 -32.72 -18.75 -28.95
N ILE A 13 -32.01 -18.24 -27.94
CA ILE A 13 -30.53 -18.10 -27.94
C ILE A 13 -29.87 -19.05 -26.94
N ARG A 14 -30.62 -19.43 -25.89
CA ARG A 14 -30.12 -20.24 -24.79
C ARG A 14 -29.64 -21.62 -25.24
N ASP A 15 -30.30 -22.22 -26.21
CA ASP A 15 -29.95 -23.58 -26.66
C ASP A 15 -28.73 -23.59 -27.60
N PHE A 16 -28.49 -22.49 -28.32
CA PHE A 16 -27.32 -22.35 -29.20
C PHE A 16 -26.03 -22.04 -28.44
N HIS A 17 -26.09 -21.11 -27.47
CA HIS A 17 -24.88 -20.61 -26.80
C HIS A 17 -24.84 -20.83 -25.29
N GLY A 18 -25.96 -21.15 -24.65
CA GLY A 18 -26.05 -21.30 -23.19
C GLY A 18 -25.09 -22.35 -22.61
N PRO A 19 -24.99 -23.57 -23.19
CA PRO A 19 -24.02 -24.58 -22.74
C PRO A 19 -22.56 -24.11 -22.90
N PHE A 20 -22.23 -23.51 -24.05
CA PHE A 20 -20.89 -22.99 -24.34
C PHE A 20 -20.49 -21.88 -23.35
N ILE A 21 -21.37 -20.90 -23.13
CA ILE A 21 -21.14 -19.80 -22.18
C ILE A 21 -21.00 -20.35 -20.76
N THR A 22 -21.88 -21.27 -20.36
CA THR A 22 -21.85 -21.87 -19.01
C THR A 22 -20.53 -22.59 -18.74
N ASN A 23 -20.08 -23.42 -19.69
CA ASN A 23 -18.83 -24.16 -19.55
C ASN A 23 -17.62 -23.23 -19.55
N THR A 24 -17.60 -22.24 -20.45
CA THR A 24 -16.52 -21.23 -20.53
C THR A 24 -16.41 -20.45 -19.22
N LEU A 25 -17.52 -20.00 -18.64
CA LEU A 25 -17.52 -19.24 -17.39
C LEU A 25 -17.10 -20.11 -16.19
N LYS A 26 -17.52 -21.39 -16.15
CA LYS A 26 -17.08 -22.33 -15.11
C LYS A 26 -15.57 -22.56 -15.17
N LEU A 27 -15.03 -22.79 -16.37
CA LEU A 27 -13.60 -22.98 -16.60
C LEU A 27 -12.81 -21.72 -16.23
N ARG A 28 -13.20 -20.55 -16.73
CA ARG A 28 -12.52 -19.29 -16.36
C ARG A 28 -12.51 -19.07 -14.86
N ARG A 29 -13.63 -19.34 -14.19
CA ARG A 29 -13.72 -19.20 -12.72
C ARG A 29 -12.82 -20.17 -11.97
N SER A 30 -12.59 -21.40 -12.47
CA SER A 30 -11.69 -22.35 -11.79
C SER A 30 -10.24 -21.88 -11.86
N TYR A 31 -9.79 -21.33 -12.98
CA TYR A 31 -8.41 -20.82 -13.10
C TYR A 31 -8.21 -19.48 -12.40
N PHE A 32 -9.24 -18.64 -12.35
CA PHE A 32 -9.13 -17.28 -11.81
C PHE A 32 -8.71 -17.24 -10.34
N ARG A 33 -9.13 -18.23 -9.53
CA ARG A 33 -8.83 -18.22 -8.10
C ARG A 33 -7.33 -18.31 -7.81
N ASP A 34 -6.66 -19.29 -8.41
CA ASP A 34 -5.26 -19.55 -8.09
C ASP A 34 -4.34 -18.49 -8.69
N GLU A 35 -4.62 -18.06 -9.92
CA GLU A 35 -3.91 -16.95 -10.58
C GLU A 35 -4.06 -15.63 -9.81
N MET A 36 -5.28 -15.30 -9.36
CA MET A 36 -5.49 -14.11 -8.53
C MET A 36 -4.72 -14.18 -7.21
N LEU A 37 -4.68 -15.34 -6.56
CA LEU A 37 -3.96 -15.49 -5.31
C LEU A 37 -2.45 -15.36 -5.51
N GLN A 38 -1.91 -15.87 -6.62
CA GLN A 38 -0.50 -15.67 -6.97
C GLN A 38 -0.20 -14.20 -7.25
N TYR A 39 -1.02 -13.54 -8.07
CA TYR A 39 -0.87 -12.12 -8.38
C TYR A 39 -1.01 -11.23 -7.14
N TYR A 40 -1.97 -11.53 -6.27
CA TYR A 40 -2.16 -10.84 -4.99
C TYR A 40 -0.92 -10.98 -4.09
N ARG A 41 -0.40 -12.20 -3.92
CA ARG A 41 0.82 -12.44 -3.14
C ARG A 41 2.03 -11.73 -3.75
N PHE A 42 2.09 -11.57 -5.06
CA PHE A 42 3.14 -10.80 -5.71
C PHE A 42 3.04 -9.31 -5.36
N LEU A 43 1.84 -8.72 -5.42
CA LEU A 43 1.60 -7.32 -5.06
C LEU A 43 1.79 -7.02 -3.57
N GLU A 44 1.61 -8.00 -2.69
CA GLU A 44 1.82 -7.81 -1.25
C GLU A 44 3.29 -7.75 -0.84
N LYS A 45 4.23 -8.20 -1.68
CA LYS A 45 5.66 -8.21 -1.36
C LYS A 45 6.25 -6.81 -1.29
N GLU A 46 5.88 -5.95 -2.25
CA GLU A 46 6.35 -4.58 -2.35
C GLU A 46 5.15 -3.65 -2.37
N VAL A 47 5.00 -2.83 -1.33
CA VAL A 47 3.83 -1.96 -1.18
C VAL A 47 4.25 -0.50 -1.29
N ASP A 48 3.60 0.21 -2.22
CA ASP A 48 3.69 1.66 -2.33
C ASP A 48 2.59 2.33 -1.51
N VAL A 49 2.98 3.20 -0.58
CA VAL A 49 2.10 4.12 0.15
C VAL A 49 2.36 5.52 -0.41
N VAL A 50 1.45 5.97 -1.27
CA VAL A 50 1.60 7.23 -2.00
C VAL A 50 0.87 8.35 -1.27
N GLY A 51 1.61 9.41 -0.93
CA GLY A 51 1.06 10.66 -0.40
C GLY A 51 0.37 11.51 -1.48
N SER A 52 0.15 12.78 -1.18
CA SER A 52 -0.43 13.74 -2.10
C SER A 52 0.50 14.96 -2.29
N ASP A 53 0.13 15.90 -3.16
CA ASP A 53 0.86 17.17 -3.30
C ASP A 53 0.54 18.16 -2.16
N LYS A 54 -0.03 17.69 -1.05
CA LYS A 54 -0.36 18.49 0.14
C LYS A 54 0.53 18.05 1.29
N ARG A 55 0.34 18.64 2.46
CA ARG A 55 1.14 18.34 3.64
C ARG A 55 0.56 17.12 4.36
N GLU A 56 1.37 16.11 4.52
CA GLU A 56 1.05 14.89 5.24
C GLU A 56 2.05 14.59 6.35
N PHE A 57 1.54 13.92 7.38
CA PHE A 57 2.30 13.33 8.46
C PHE A 57 2.28 11.81 8.30
N PHE A 58 3.43 11.21 8.05
CA PHE A 58 3.60 9.76 7.98
C PHE A 58 4.12 9.26 9.33
N LYS A 59 3.32 8.46 10.02
CA LYS A 59 3.72 7.77 11.24
C LYS A 59 3.95 6.30 10.94
N VAL A 60 5.14 5.81 11.25
CA VAL A 60 5.55 4.43 11.03
C VAL A 60 6.04 3.82 12.33
N ILE A 61 5.34 2.79 12.81
CA ILE A 61 5.69 2.09 14.04
C ILE A 61 6.15 0.68 13.67
N ARG A 62 7.42 0.37 13.97
CA ARG A 62 8.00 -0.97 13.81
C ARG A 62 7.85 -1.72 15.13
N ASN A 63 7.02 -2.75 15.13
CA ASN A 63 6.74 -3.56 16.32
C ASN A 63 7.79 -4.65 16.52
N ASN A 64 7.92 -5.15 17.75
CA ASN A 64 8.88 -6.19 18.13
C ASN A 64 8.64 -7.54 17.43
N ASP A 65 7.42 -7.81 16.98
CA ASP A 65 7.06 -8.99 16.19
C ASP A 65 7.47 -8.86 14.70
N GLY A 66 8.07 -7.73 14.32
CA GLY A 66 8.51 -7.41 12.97
C GLY A 66 7.42 -6.78 12.09
N SER A 67 6.18 -6.71 12.57
CA SER A 67 5.11 -6.00 11.88
C SER A 67 5.38 -4.50 11.82
N VAL A 68 4.84 -3.84 10.80
CA VAL A 68 4.98 -2.39 10.61
C VAL A 68 3.60 -1.77 10.45
N HIS A 69 3.27 -0.82 11.33
CA HIS A 69 2.05 -0.03 11.25
C HIS A 69 2.35 1.30 10.58
N VAL A 70 1.69 1.57 9.46
CA VAL A 70 1.79 2.83 8.71
C VAL A 70 0.48 3.59 8.83
N THR A 71 0.57 4.83 9.29
CA THR A 71 -0.52 5.80 9.32
C THR A 71 -0.11 7.04 8.54
N VAL A 72 -0.99 7.53 7.67
CA VAL A 72 -0.81 8.80 6.95
C VAL A 72 -1.94 9.73 7.34
N THR A 73 -1.59 10.91 7.82
CA THR A 73 -2.56 11.91 8.29
C THR A 73 -2.30 13.23 7.59
N LYS A 74 -3.36 13.89 7.15
CA LYS A 74 -3.26 15.21 6.54
C LYS A 74 -2.93 16.27 7.58
N ILE A 75 -2.07 17.23 7.21
CA ILE A 75 -1.73 18.42 7.99
C ILE A 75 -2.49 19.63 7.41
N THR A 76 -3.28 20.32 8.23
CA THR A 76 -4.01 21.54 7.85
C THR A 76 -3.06 22.72 7.62
N LYS A 77 -3.55 23.83 7.07
CA LYS A 77 -2.74 25.04 6.85
C LYS A 77 -2.16 25.62 8.15
N GLU A 78 -2.86 25.41 9.26
CA GLU A 78 -2.50 25.83 10.62
C GLU A 78 -1.52 24.87 11.31
N GLY A 79 -1.07 23.81 10.63
CA GLY A 79 -0.08 22.85 11.16
C GLY A 79 -0.67 21.79 12.08
N ARG A 80 -1.99 21.59 12.08
CA ARG A 80 -2.65 20.55 12.89
C ARG A 80 -2.93 19.31 12.08
N LEU A 81 -2.94 18.14 12.71
CA LEU A 81 -3.43 16.90 12.10
C LEU A 81 -4.95 16.97 11.94
N SER A 82 -5.50 16.64 10.77
CA SER A 82 -6.95 16.60 10.53
C SER A 82 -7.49 15.21 10.22
N ASP A 83 -7.17 14.69 9.04
CA ASP A 83 -7.86 13.53 8.45
C ASP A 83 -6.87 12.38 8.29
N GLU A 84 -7.24 11.19 8.77
CA GLU A 84 -6.50 9.96 8.47
C GLU A 84 -6.77 9.55 7.02
N LEU A 85 -5.73 9.58 6.19
CA LEU A 85 -5.80 9.23 4.77
C LEU A 85 -5.49 7.75 4.54
N TYR A 86 -4.66 7.17 5.41
CA TYR A 86 -4.21 5.79 5.28
C TYR A 86 -3.90 5.19 6.65
N ASN A 87 -4.28 3.93 6.86
CA ASN A 87 -3.97 3.20 8.07
C ASN A 87 -3.93 1.69 7.78
N ARG A 88 -2.75 1.10 7.85
CA ARG A 88 -2.56 -0.33 7.61
C ARG A 88 -1.41 -0.89 8.43
N VAL A 89 -1.61 -2.12 8.92
CA VAL A 89 -0.56 -2.95 9.53
C VAL A 89 -0.08 -3.97 8.51
N PHE A 90 1.23 -4.03 8.31
CA PHE A 90 1.93 -4.97 7.44
C PHE A 90 2.61 -6.04 8.28
N LEU A 91 2.46 -7.30 7.86
CA LEU A 91 3.02 -8.45 8.56
C LEU A 91 4.35 -8.86 7.93
N HIS A 92 5.33 -9.11 8.79
CA HIS A 92 6.61 -9.68 8.38
C HIS A 92 6.39 -11.08 7.79
N GLY A 93 6.92 -11.32 6.59
CA GLY A 93 6.77 -12.60 5.85
C GLY A 93 5.74 -12.57 4.71
N SER A 94 4.83 -11.61 4.69
CA SER A 94 3.98 -11.33 3.52
C SER A 94 4.52 -10.14 2.71
N THR A 95 5.00 -9.11 3.41
CA THR A 95 5.56 -7.90 2.80
C THR A 95 7.05 -7.80 3.11
N ASP A 96 7.84 -7.60 2.07
CA ASP A 96 9.30 -7.51 2.10
C ASP A 96 9.74 -6.04 2.17
N GLU A 97 9.05 -5.15 1.43
CA GLU A 97 9.39 -3.73 1.32
C GLU A 97 8.14 -2.83 1.34
N ILE A 98 8.22 -1.71 2.07
CA ILE A 98 7.24 -0.62 2.07
C ILE A 98 7.94 0.63 1.55
N ARG A 99 7.39 1.25 0.51
CA ARG A 99 7.85 2.51 -0.08
C ARG A 99 6.89 3.62 0.28
N LEU A 100 7.37 4.61 1.01
CA LEU A 100 6.61 5.80 1.38
C LEU A 100 6.98 6.90 0.39
N TRP A 101 5.99 7.40 -0.35
CA TRP A 101 6.17 8.50 -1.28
C TRP A 101 5.61 9.78 -0.68
N ALA A 102 6.51 10.67 -0.26
CA ALA A 102 6.22 12.05 0.12
C ALA A 102 6.42 12.90 -1.14
N LEU A 103 5.36 13.49 -1.70
CA LEU A 103 5.41 14.09 -3.04
C LEU A 103 5.89 15.55 -2.98
N ALA A 104 5.06 16.51 -3.38
CA ALA A 104 5.43 17.93 -3.38
C ALA A 104 5.09 18.66 -2.05
N GLY A 105 4.50 17.94 -1.10
CA GLY A 105 4.15 18.43 0.22
C GLY A 105 5.33 18.92 1.04
N ALA A 106 5.04 19.69 2.10
CA ALA A 106 5.96 19.80 3.22
C ALA A 106 5.61 18.69 4.20
N ASP A 107 6.13 17.49 3.94
CA ASP A 107 5.75 16.29 4.65
C ASP A 107 6.62 16.06 5.89
N SER A 108 6.02 15.48 6.91
CA SER A 108 6.74 15.10 8.13
C SER A 108 6.62 13.60 8.34
N ILE A 109 7.75 12.92 8.48
CA ILE A 109 7.79 11.47 8.66
C ILE A 109 8.40 11.14 10.02
N ASP A 110 7.69 10.34 10.81
CA ASP A 110 8.10 9.83 12.12
C ASP A 110 8.19 8.29 12.06
N ILE A 111 9.41 7.76 12.12
CA ILE A 111 9.67 6.32 12.15
C ILE A 111 10.21 5.93 13.52
N THR A 112 9.48 5.05 14.21
CA THR A 112 9.79 4.56 15.56
C THR A 112 9.92 3.04 15.60
N GLY A 113 10.72 2.54 16.55
CA GLY A 113 10.90 1.12 16.80
C GLY A 113 12.19 0.54 16.20
N THR A 114 12.78 -0.40 16.94
CA THR A 114 14.06 -1.05 16.61
C THR A 114 13.99 -2.58 16.79
N PRO A 115 13.07 -3.27 16.10
CA PRO A 115 13.03 -4.73 16.15
C PRO A 115 14.26 -5.34 15.47
N ASP A 116 14.66 -6.53 15.91
CA ASP A 116 15.79 -7.28 15.33
C ASP A 116 15.56 -7.68 13.87
N ARG A 117 14.29 -7.95 13.52
CA ARG A 117 13.82 -8.24 12.16
C ARG A 117 12.55 -7.44 11.89
N SER A 118 12.49 -6.76 10.76
CA SER A 118 11.30 -6.01 10.35
C SER A 118 11.35 -5.74 8.85
N ILE A 119 10.20 -5.35 8.30
CA ILE A 119 10.01 -4.98 6.90
C ILE A 119 10.95 -3.83 6.54
N LYS A 120 11.48 -3.85 5.31
CA LYS A 120 12.33 -2.78 4.79
C LYS A 120 11.47 -1.56 4.46
N ILE A 121 11.85 -0.40 4.97
CA ILE A 121 11.15 0.85 4.69
C ILE A 121 12.04 1.71 3.80
N ARG A 122 11.50 2.16 2.67
CA ARG A 122 12.12 3.17 1.81
C ARG A 122 11.27 4.43 1.85
N LEU A 123 11.97 5.55 1.88
CA LEU A 123 11.36 6.85 1.82
C LEU A 123 11.82 7.53 0.54
N ILE A 124 10.84 8.01 -0.21
CA ILE A 124 11.05 8.63 -1.51
C ILE A 124 10.40 10.00 -1.43
N GLY A 125 11.23 11.03 -1.33
CA GLY A 125 10.80 12.42 -1.36
C GLY A 125 10.56 12.89 -2.79
N GLY A 126 9.72 13.91 -2.95
CA GLY A 126 9.43 14.58 -4.20
C GLY A 126 10.06 15.97 -4.25
N ALA A 127 9.43 16.87 -5.00
CA ALA A 127 9.94 18.24 -5.19
C ALA A 127 9.69 19.18 -3.98
N GLY A 128 9.04 18.67 -2.93
CA GLY A 128 8.69 19.41 -1.71
C GLY A 128 9.84 19.54 -0.72
N GLU A 129 9.63 20.39 0.30
CA GLU A 129 10.55 20.52 1.44
C GLU A 129 10.12 19.54 2.54
N ASP A 130 10.69 18.34 2.53
CA ASP A 130 10.35 17.30 3.50
C ASP A 130 11.18 17.41 4.79
N THR A 131 10.53 17.09 5.92
CA THR A 131 11.20 16.98 7.21
C THR A 131 11.15 15.54 7.71
N TYR A 132 12.32 14.93 7.88
CA TYR A 132 12.43 13.55 8.31
C TYR A 132 12.82 13.46 9.80
N PHE A 133 12.02 12.75 10.58
CA PHE A 133 12.30 12.42 11.97
C PHE A 133 12.40 10.90 12.13
N ILE A 134 13.61 10.41 12.34
CA ILE A 134 13.88 8.97 12.42
C ILE A 134 14.44 8.67 13.81
N ILE A 135 13.63 8.05 14.67
CA ILE A 135 14.11 7.49 15.95
C ILE A 135 14.31 5.98 15.75
N SER A 136 15.40 5.62 15.08
CA SER A 136 15.80 4.22 14.93
C SER A 136 17.31 4.05 15.15
N TYR A 137 17.69 3.39 16.24
CA TYR A 137 19.09 3.17 16.65
C TYR A 137 19.87 2.17 15.76
N ARG A 138 19.26 1.65 14.69
CA ARG A 138 19.88 0.70 13.74
C ARG A 138 19.85 1.16 12.29
N VAL A 139 19.63 2.46 12.08
CA VAL A 139 20.09 3.19 10.91
C VAL A 139 21.24 4.05 11.44
N LEU A 140 22.45 3.84 10.92
CA LEU A 140 23.56 4.76 11.20
C LEU A 140 23.07 6.19 10.94
N CYS A 141 23.35 7.10 11.88
CA CYS A 141 23.02 8.54 11.90
C CYS A 141 21.73 8.89 12.67
N ASN A 142 21.93 9.28 13.94
CA ASN A 142 21.03 10.16 14.66
C ASN A 142 21.16 11.56 14.03
N CYS A 143 20.49 11.79 12.90
CA CYS A 143 20.69 12.96 12.05
C CYS A 143 19.33 13.56 11.69
N ILE A 144 19.04 14.73 12.27
CA ILE A 144 17.96 15.62 11.82
C ILE A 144 18.40 16.12 10.44
N TYR A 145 18.00 15.42 9.38
CA TYR A 145 18.21 15.88 8.02
C TYR A 145 17.09 16.84 7.65
N ARG A 146 17.39 18.15 7.69
CA ARG A 146 16.66 19.13 6.88
C ARG A 146 17.28 19.11 5.49
N MET A 147 16.89 18.14 4.66
CA MET A 147 17.36 18.10 3.28
C MET A 147 16.56 19.10 2.45
N ARG A 148 17.22 20.20 2.06
CA ARG A 148 16.80 21.02 0.93
C ARG A 148 17.27 20.28 -0.33
N VAL A 149 16.35 19.68 -1.08
CA VAL A 149 16.68 19.08 -2.39
C VAL A 149 17.00 20.23 -3.35
N GLN A 150 18.28 20.56 -3.53
CA GLN A 150 18.70 21.40 -4.64
C GLN A 150 18.72 20.54 -5.91
N ASN A 151 17.70 20.71 -6.75
CA ASN A 151 17.72 20.16 -8.10
C ASN A 151 18.82 20.86 -8.93
N ILE A 152 19.57 20.09 -9.72
CA ILE A 152 20.43 20.56 -10.82
C ILE A 152 19.56 20.97 -11.99
#